data_AF-A0A4Q1ZYF6-F1
#
_entry.id   AF-A0A4Q1ZYF6-F1
#
_cell.length_a   1.000
_cell.length_b   1.000
_cell.length_c   1.000
_cell.angle_alpha   90.00
_cell.angle_beta   90.00
_cell.angle_gamma   90.00
#
_symmetry.space_group_name_H-M   'P 1'
#
loop_
_entity.id
_entity.type
_entity.pdbx_description
1 polymer ?
#
loop_
_entity_poly.entity_id
_entity_poly.type
_entity_poly.pdbx_seq_one_letter_code
_entity_poly.pdbx_strand_id
1 'polypeptide(L)'
;MELRERILEAATAEFNEKGIKFTLADISKSIGISKKTIYTIFSGKEELLYAMIDSGFASIKKAESDILADTGLTTLQKIRQIIIVQPEPFHTIDFKQFASINEKYPKLYKEIRRRIESEWDPTIQLLELGMKEGCIKKVCLPVLKVMIEASIEHFLDSKVIQSDEIGYEFALQQMMDILMAGIQTTEEEVA
;
A
#
# COMPACT_ATOMS: atom_id res chain seq x y z
N MET A 1 -7.94 10.77 21.61
CA MET A 1 -7.16 10.92 20.36
C MET A 1 -6.09 11.97 20.60
N GLU A 2 -4.83 11.57 20.44
CA GLU A 2 -3.66 12.43 20.66
C GLU A 2 -3.62 13.56 19.62
N LEU A 3 -3.02 14.71 19.95
CA LEU A 3 -2.91 15.85 19.02
C LEU A 3 -2.15 15.47 17.74
N ARG A 4 -1.12 14.63 17.86
CA ARG A 4 -0.34 14.11 16.72
C ARG A 4 -1.22 13.34 15.74
N GLU A 5 -2.07 12.45 16.24
CA GLU A 5 -2.99 11.67 15.42
C GLU A 5 -4.00 12.57 14.72
N ARG A 6 -4.54 13.57 15.43
CA ARG A 6 -5.51 14.53 14.85
C ARG A 6 -4.91 15.31 13.69
N ILE A 7 -3.64 15.72 13.82
CA ILE A 7 -2.91 16.40 12.76
C ILE A 7 -2.68 15.45 11.58
N LEU A 8 -2.34 14.18 11.82
CA LEU A 8 -2.13 13.18 10.77
C LEU A 8 -3.42 12.88 10.00
N GLU A 9 -4.55 12.66 10.68
CA GLU A 9 -5.84 12.44 10.01
C GLU A 9 -6.24 13.64 9.15
N ALA A 10 -6.09 14.86 9.68
CA ALA A 10 -6.35 16.07 8.92
C ALA A 10 -5.40 16.21 7.73
N ALA A 11 -4.12 15.87 7.88
CA ALA A 11 -3.15 15.89 6.80
C ALA A 11 -3.48 14.87 5.70
N THR A 12 -3.91 13.67 6.06
CA THR A 12 -4.37 12.64 5.12
C THR A 12 -5.59 13.11 4.35
N ALA A 13 -6.60 13.67 5.02
CA ALA A 13 -7.78 14.21 4.34
C ALA A 13 -7.41 15.33 3.35
N GLU A 14 -6.58 16.28 3.78
CA GLU A 14 -6.11 17.39 2.93
C GLU A 14 -5.24 16.91 1.76
N PHE A 15 -4.44 15.86 1.97
CA PHE A 15 -3.65 15.23 0.91
C PHE A 15 -4.56 14.51 -0.11
N ASN A 16 -5.61 13.84 0.34
CA ASN A 16 -6.55 13.16 -0.56
C ASN A 16 -7.32 14.16 -1.44
N GLU A 17 -7.68 15.33 -0.89
CA GLU A 17 -8.41 16.36 -1.63
C GLU A 17 -7.50 17.18 -2.55
N LYS A 18 -6.33 17.61 -2.05
CA LYS A 18 -5.47 18.62 -2.73
C LYS A 18 -4.17 18.05 -3.27
N GLY A 19 -3.91 16.77 -3.01
CA GLY A 19 -2.67 16.11 -3.35
C GLY A 19 -1.47 16.71 -2.64
N ILE A 20 -0.29 16.59 -3.26
CA ILE A 20 0.95 17.14 -2.72
C ILE A 20 0.93 18.68 -2.57
N LYS A 21 -0.12 19.39 -3.01
CA LYS A 21 -0.24 20.84 -2.91
C LYS A 21 -0.80 21.33 -1.57
N PHE A 22 -1.35 20.47 -0.72
CA PHE A 22 -1.88 20.89 0.59
C PHE A 22 -0.83 21.63 1.44
N THR A 23 -1.26 22.47 2.38
CA THR A 23 -0.38 23.23 3.24
C THR A 23 -0.71 22.99 4.72
N LEU A 24 0.23 23.33 5.61
CA LEU A 24 -0.05 23.34 7.05
C LEU A 24 -1.15 24.35 7.42
N ALA A 25 -1.43 25.34 6.55
CA ALA A 25 -2.54 26.27 6.75
C ALA A 25 -3.89 25.59 6.56
N ASP A 26 -3.98 24.68 5.58
CA ASP A 26 -5.18 23.90 5.33
C ASP A 26 -5.51 23.03 6.54
N ILE A 27 -4.51 22.32 7.07
CA ILE A 27 -4.62 21.52 8.30
C ILE A 27 -5.02 22.39 9.50
N SER A 28 -4.36 23.52 9.71
CA SER A 28 -4.73 24.46 10.78
C SER A 28 -6.20 24.86 10.71
N LYS A 29 -6.72 25.11 9.50
CA LYS A 29 -8.09 25.52 9.26
C LYS A 29 -9.08 24.37 9.48
N SER A 30 -8.74 23.15 9.06
CA SER A 30 -9.65 21.99 9.13
C SER A 30 -9.90 21.52 10.57
N ILE A 31 -8.87 21.55 11.43
CA ILE A 31 -8.99 21.10 12.83
C ILE A 31 -8.94 22.22 13.88
N GLY A 32 -8.97 23.48 13.44
CA GLY A 32 -9.12 24.66 14.31
C GLY A 32 -7.94 24.93 15.23
N ILE A 33 -6.71 24.66 14.79
CA ILE A 33 -5.47 24.91 15.56
C ILE A 33 -4.54 25.88 14.85
N SER A 34 -3.62 26.51 15.59
CA SER A 34 -2.64 27.41 14.98
C SER A 34 -1.54 26.63 14.24
N LYS A 35 -0.93 27.23 13.21
CA LYS A 35 0.28 26.67 12.58
C LYS A 35 1.40 26.45 13.60
N LYS A 36 1.52 27.35 14.59
CA LYS A 36 2.50 27.22 15.68
C LYS A 36 2.31 25.91 16.46
N THR A 37 1.06 25.51 16.69
CA THR A 37 0.71 24.24 17.34
C THR A 37 1.09 23.03 16.49
N ILE A 38 0.98 23.11 15.16
CA ILE A 38 1.47 22.05 14.28
C ILE A 38 2.99 21.96 14.37
N TYR A 39 3.69 23.10 14.35
CA TYR A 39 5.14 23.16 14.45
C TYR A 39 5.72 22.64 15.77
N THR A 40 4.93 22.55 16.85
CA THR A 40 5.39 21.89 18.08
C THR A 40 5.42 20.36 17.97
N ILE A 41 4.73 19.79 16.97
CA ILE A 41 4.64 18.35 16.75
C ILE A 41 5.44 17.91 15.53
N PHE A 42 5.43 18.70 14.46
CA PHE A 42 6.14 18.43 13.21
C PHE A 42 6.95 19.65 12.80
N SER A 43 8.25 19.47 12.57
CA SER A 43 9.19 20.50 12.10
C SER A 43 8.81 21.10 10.73
N GLY A 44 8.02 20.38 9.93
CA GLY A 44 7.50 20.87 8.66
C GLY A 44 6.65 19.86 7.91
N LYS A 45 6.25 20.24 6.68
CA LYS A 45 5.42 19.39 5.81
C LYS A 45 6.12 18.10 5.40
N GLU A 46 7.43 18.12 5.21
CA GLU A 46 8.19 16.90 4.85
C GLU A 46 8.12 15.85 5.96
N GLU A 47 8.39 16.21 7.22
CA GLU A 47 8.27 15.29 8.35
C GLU A 47 6.83 14.76 8.51
N LEU A 48 5.84 15.63 8.29
CA LEU A 48 4.44 15.23 8.31
C LEU A 48 4.12 14.20 7.21
N LEU A 49 4.62 14.40 6.00
CA LEU A 49 4.48 13.43 4.90
C LEU A 49 5.13 12.09 5.23
N TYR A 50 6.34 12.10 5.82
CA TYR A 50 6.99 10.88 6.30
C TYR A 50 6.11 10.14 7.32
N ALA A 51 5.59 10.86 8.31
CA ALA A 51 4.72 10.28 9.34
C ALA A 51 3.40 9.74 8.78
N MET A 52 2.85 10.37 7.74
CA MET A 52 1.66 9.87 7.03
C MET A 52 1.97 8.54 6.32
N ILE A 53 3.09 8.46 5.59
CA ILE A 53 3.53 7.22 4.92
C ILE A 53 3.81 6.13 5.95
N ASP A 54 4.47 6.45 7.07
CA ASP A 54 4.69 5.52 8.19
C ASP A 54 3.38 4.96 8.75
N SER A 55 2.41 5.84 8.99
CA SER A 55 1.09 5.43 9.48
C SER A 55 0.36 4.55 8.48
N GLY A 56 0.50 4.83 7.19
CA GLY A 56 -0.03 3.99 6.13
C GLY A 56 0.57 2.58 6.17
N PHE A 57 1.90 2.46 6.08
CA PHE A 57 2.55 1.14 6.11
C PHE A 57 2.28 0.38 7.42
N ALA A 58 2.14 1.07 8.56
CA ALA A 58 1.74 0.42 9.81
C ALA A 58 0.33 -0.19 9.72
N SER A 59 -0.61 0.50 9.08
CA SER A 59 -1.95 -0.02 8.82
C SER A 59 -1.93 -1.24 7.89
N ILE A 60 -1.07 -1.23 6.84
CA ILE A 60 -0.88 -2.38 5.94
C ILE A 60 -0.41 -3.59 6.74
N LYS A 61 0.67 -3.45 7.52
CA LYS A 61 1.19 -4.55 8.35
C LYS A 61 0.17 -5.11 9.33
N LYS A 62 -0.66 -4.24 9.91
CA LYS A 62 -1.74 -4.68 10.79
C LYS A 62 -2.76 -5.53 10.01
N ALA A 63 -3.20 -5.06 8.84
CA ALA A 63 -4.13 -5.79 8.00
C ALA A 63 -3.55 -7.13 7.52
N GLU A 64 -2.27 -7.18 7.14
CA GLU A 64 -1.57 -8.43 6.80
C GLU A 64 -1.56 -9.41 7.98
N SER A 65 -1.26 -8.93 9.19
CA SER A 65 -1.29 -9.75 10.40
C SER A 65 -2.68 -10.29 10.69
N ASP A 66 -3.72 -9.47 10.50
CA ASP A 66 -5.11 -9.89 10.71
C ASP A 66 -5.52 -10.98 9.69
N ILE A 67 -5.13 -10.84 8.41
CA ILE A 67 -5.36 -11.84 7.35
C ILE A 67 -4.65 -13.16 7.67
N LEU A 68 -3.38 -13.09 8.11
CA LEU A 68 -2.58 -14.27 8.45
C LEU A 68 -3.18 -15.02 9.65
N ALA A 69 -3.70 -14.28 10.64
CA ALA A 69 -4.32 -14.84 11.85
C ALA A 69 -5.73 -15.38 11.63
N ASP A 70 -6.42 -15.00 10.55
CA ASP A 70 -7.79 -15.45 10.28
C ASP A 70 -7.85 -16.96 9.98
N THR A 71 -8.50 -17.73 10.85
CA THR A 71 -8.66 -19.18 10.69
C THR A 71 -9.79 -19.57 9.74
N GLY A 72 -10.65 -18.62 9.35
CA GLY A 72 -11.72 -18.83 8.37
C GLY A 72 -11.25 -18.76 6.92
N LEU A 73 -10.06 -18.21 6.67
CA LEU A 73 -9.49 -18.10 5.33
C LEU A 73 -8.62 -19.30 4.98
N THR A 74 -8.78 -19.81 3.76
CA THR A 74 -7.85 -20.79 3.17
C THR A 74 -6.51 -20.13 2.84
N THR A 75 -5.45 -20.93 2.71
CA THR A 75 -4.13 -20.45 2.27
C THR A 75 -4.22 -19.64 0.97
N LEU A 76 -4.98 -20.14 -0.01
CA LEU A 76 -5.20 -19.45 -1.28
C LEU A 76 -5.88 -18.07 -1.09
N GLN A 77 -6.89 -17.99 -0.23
CA GLN A 77 -7.57 -16.73 0.08
C GLN A 77 -6.62 -15.74 0.77
N LYS A 78 -5.80 -16.21 1.72
CA LYS A 78 -4.80 -15.39 2.40
C LYS A 78 -3.76 -14.85 1.42
N ILE A 79 -3.26 -15.67 0.50
CA ILE A 79 -2.29 -15.24 -0.53
C ILE A 79 -2.88 -14.14 -1.40
N ARG A 80 -4.13 -14.34 -1.83
CA ARG A 80 -4.85 -13.35 -2.62
C ARG A 80 -5.02 -12.02 -1.88
N GLN A 81 -5.42 -12.07 -0.62
CA GLN A 81 -5.68 -10.87 0.17
C GLN A 81 -4.40 -10.13 0.60
N ILE A 82 -3.34 -10.84 1.00
CA ILE A 82 -2.12 -10.22 1.54
C ILE A 82 -1.38 -9.39 0.48
N ILE A 83 -1.33 -9.87 -0.77
CA ILE A 83 -0.58 -9.21 -1.86
C ILE A 83 -1.24 -7.89 -2.30
N ILE A 84 -2.57 -7.79 -2.19
CA ILE A 84 -3.34 -6.62 -2.63
C ILE A 84 -3.98 -5.86 -1.47
N VAL A 85 -3.55 -6.13 -0.23
CA VAL A 85 -4.21 -5.56 0.95
C VAL A 85 -4.14 -4.03 0.93
N GLN A 86 -5.30 -3.41 1.14
CA GLN A 86 -5.43 -1.97 1.26
C GLN A 86 -6.33 -1.69 2.47
N PRO A 87 -5.79 -1.17 3.58
CA PRO A 87 -6.63 -0.72 4.67
C PRO A 87 -7.31 0.60 4.30
N GLU A 88 -8.45 0.90 4.94
CA GLU A 88 -9.29 2.09 4.70
C GLU A 88 -8.54 3.42 4.44
N PRO A 89 -7.46 3.77 5.15
CA PRO A 89 -6.70 4.99 4.83
C PRO A 89 -6.17 5.04 3.40
N PHE A 90 -5.88 3.89 2.76
CA PHE A 90 -5.42 3.82 1.38
C PHE A 90 -6.53 3.77 0.34
N HIS A 91 -7.73 3.31 0.68
CA HIS A 91 -8.88 3.39 -0.23
C HIS A 91 -9.24 4.84 -0.58
N THR A 92 -8.96 5.75 0.35
CA THR A 92 -9.26 7.18 0.18
C THR A 92 -8.09 7.97 -0.42
N ILE A 93 -6.90 7.37 -0.53
CA ILE A 93 -5.71 8.03 -1.07
C ILE A 93 -5.79 8.07 -2.59
N ASP A 94 -5.72 9.28 -3.14
CA ASP A 94 -5.51 9.48 -4.57
C ASP A 94 -4.08 9.10 -4.93
N PHE A 95 -3.87 7.85 -5.35
CA PHE A 95 -2.56 7.34 -5.75
C PHE A 95 -1.96 8.09 -6.95
N LYS A 96 -2.77 8.85 -7.72
CA LYS A 96 -2.26 9.75 -8.77
C LYS A 96 -1.29 10.80 -8.22
N GLN A 97 -1.40 11.11 -6.91
CA GLN A 97 -0.55 12.08 -6.24
C GLN A 97 0.86 11.55 -5.93
N PHE A 98 1.11 10.23 -6.00
CA PHE A 98 2.42 9.65 -5.73
C PHE A 98 3.46 10.01 -6.78
N ALA A 99 3.06 10.17 -8.05
CA ALA A 99 3.97 10.67 -9.09
C ALA A 99 4.52 12.07 -8.71
N SER A 100 3.68 12.91 -8.10
CA SER A 100 4.11 14.23 -7.62
C SER A 100 4.98 14.17 -6.35
N ILE A 101 4.91 13.09 -5.57
CA ILE A 101 5.83 12.85 -4.44
C ILE A 101 7.23 12.56 -4.99
N ASN A 102 7.35 11.76 -6.05
CA ASN A 102 8.64 11.48 -6.69
C ASN A 102 9.33 12.77 -7.16
N GLU A 103 8.58 13.67 -7.80
CA GLU A 103 9.11 14.95 -8.29
C GLU A 103 9.56 15.90 -7.17
N LYS A 104 8.80 16.00 -6.07
CA LYS A 104 9.03 17.02 -5.01
C LYS A 104 9.79 16.53 -3.79
N TYR A 105 9.64 15.25 -3.45
CA TYR A 105 10.20 14.60 -2.28
C TYR A 105 10.85 13.26 -2.68
N PRO A 106 11.88 13.25 -3.53
CA PRO A 106 12.48 12.02 -4.07
C PRO A 106 13.04 11.09 -2.98
N LYS A 107 13.47 11.64 -1.83
CA LYS A 107 13.90 10.84 -0.67
C LYS A 107 12.74 10.07 -0.02
N LEU A 108 11.56 10.69 0.05
CA LEU A 108 10.35 10.03 0.56
C LEU A 108 9.90 8.94 -0.41
N TYR A 109 9.90 9.23 -1.71
CA TYR A 109 9.58 8.24 -2.74
C TYR A 109 10.51 7.03 -2.69
N LYS A 110 11.82 7.25 -2.54
CA LYS A 110 12.80 6.16 -2.36
C LYS A 110 12.49 5.30 -1.13
N GLU A 111 12.00 5.90 -0.04
CA GLU A 111 11.62 5.15 1.16
C GLU A 111 10.34 4.33 0.97
N ILE A 112 9.36 4.85 0.21
CA ILE A 112 8.16 4.08 -0.18
C ILE A 112 8.58 2.86 -1.00
N ARG A 113 9.43 3.05 -2.02
CA ARG A 113 9.97 1.97 -2.84
C ARG A 113 10.71 0.92 -2.01
N ARG A 114 11.62 1.37 -1.13
CA ARG A 114 12.36 0.49 -0.22
C ARG A 114 11.41 -0.38 0.61
N ARG A 115 10.29 0.19 1.07
CA ARG A 115 9.30 -0.55 1.85
C ARG A 115 8.54 -1.59 1.04
N ILE A 116 8.15 -1.27 -0.20
CA ILE A 116 7.53 -2.22 -1.14
C ILE A 116 8.48 -3.40 -1.43
N GLU A 117 9.78 -3.12 -1.54
CA GLU A 117 10.81 -4.14 -1.84
C GLU A 117 11.22 -4.98 -0.61
N SER A 118 10.79 -4.59 0.59
CA SER A 118 11.19 -5.17 1.87
C SER A 118 10.05 -5.94 2.53
N GLU A 119 10.38 -6.79 3.51
CA GLU A 119 9.40 -7.47 4.38
C GLU A 119 8.49 -8.50 3.69
N TRP A 120 9.02 -9.18 2.67
CA TRP A 120 8.32 -10.24 1.96
C TRP A 120 8.29 -11.60 2.67
N ASP A 121 9.02 -11.78 3.77
CA ASP A 121 9.16 -13.09 4.42
C ASP A 121 7.82 -13.76 4.76
N PRO A 122 6.80 -13.07 5.32
CA PRO A 122 5.50 -13.68 5.59
C PRO A 122 4.78 -14.13 4.31
N THR A 123 4.81 -13.30 3.26
CA THR A 123 4.18 -13.60 1.97
C THR A 123 4.88 -14.78 1.28
N ILE A 124 6.21 -14.84 1.34
CA ILE A 124 7.00 -15.95 0.81
C ILE A 124 6.67 -17.25 1.53
N GLN A 125 6.66 -17.24 2.87
CA GLN A 125 6.28 -18.43 3.66
C GLN A 125 4.86 -18.91 3.36
N LEU A 126 3.93 -17.98 3.14
CA LEU A 126 2.55 -18.30 2.77
C LEU A 126 2.46 -18.92 1.37
N LEU A 127 3.21 -18.40 0.39
CA LEU A 127 3.31 -18.99 -0.95
C LEU A 127 3.94 -20.39 -0.90
N GLU A 128 4.99 -20.59 -0.10
CA GLU A 128 5.60 -21.91 0.12
C GLU A 128 4.62 -22.91 0.74
N LEU A 129 3.81 -22.46 1.72
CA LEU A 129 2.73 -23.27 2.29
C LEU A 129 1.72 -23.65 1.22
N GLY A 130 1.30 -22.71 0.37
CA GLY A 130 0.39 -22.98 -0.75
C GLY A 130 0.94 -24.02 -1.73
N MET A 131 2.25 -23.98 -2.01
CA MET A 131 2.93 -25.02 -2.81
C MET A 131 2.96 -26.38 -2.13
N LYS A 132 3.17 -26.40 -0.80
CA LYS A 132 3.18 -27.63 -0.01
C LYS A 132 1.79 -28.27 0.08
N GLU A 133 0.76 -27.47 0.22
CA GLU A 133 -0.64 -27.89 0.24
C GLU A 133 -1.17 -28.27 -1.16
N GLY A 134 -0.43 -27.93 -2.21
CA GLY A 134 -0.80 -28.22 -3.60
C GLY A 134 -1.87 -27.28 -4.16
N CYS A 135 -2.25 -26.20 -3.45
CA CYS A 135 -3.18 -25.19 -3.98
C CYS A 135 -2.49 -24.17 -4.91
N ILE A 136 -1.15 -24.12 -4.89
CA ILE A 136 -0.32 -23.34 -5.81
C ILE A 136 0.74 -24.23 -6.47
N LYS A 137 0.96 -24.01 -7.76
CA LYS A 137 2.01 -24.64 -8.58
C LYS A 137 3.40 -24.28 -8.05
N LYS A 138 4.37 -25.18 -8.21
CA LYS A 138 5.78 -24.86 -7.93
C LYS A 138 6.27 -23.82 -8.93
N VAL A 139 6.55 -22.62 -8.44
CA VAL A 139 7.09 -21.50 -9.23
C VAL A 139 8.34 -20.91 -8.58
N CYS A 140 9.12 -20.16 -9.35
CA CYS A 140 10.29 -19.45 -8.82
C CYS A 140 9.82 -18.22 -8.02
N LEU A 141 9.77 -18.34 -6.69
CA LEU A 141 9.34 -17.25 -5.80
C LEU A 141 10.11 -15.93 -5.98
N PRO A 142 11.44 -15.93 -6.17
CA PRO A 142 12.16 -14.69 -6.49
C PRO A 142 11.66 -13.97 -7.74
N VAL A 143 11.27 -14.71 -8.79
CA VAL A 143 10.72 -14.13 -10.02
C VAL A 143 9.33 -13.56 -9.76
N LEU A 144 8.47 -14.31 -9.07
CA LEU A 144 7.13 -13.85 -8.72
C LEU A 144 7.17 -12.58 -7.86
N LYS A 145 8.06 -12.53 -6.86
CA LYS A 145 8.31 -11.35 -6.02
C LYS A 145 8.65 -10.13 -6.87
N VAL A 146 9.67 -10.24 -7.74
CA VAL A 146 10.10 -9.12 -8.60
C VAL A 146 8.99 -8.67 -9.54
N MET A 147 8.20 -9.59 -10.09
CA MET A 147 7.05 -9.25 -10.93
C MET A 147 6.01 -8.41 -10.18
N ILE A 148 5.68 -8.81 -8.94
CA ILE A 148 4.70 -8.09 -8.12
C ILE A 148 5.24 -6.72 -7.71
N GLU A 149 6.47 -6.66 -7.20
CA GLU A 149 7.13 -5.42 -6.77
C GLU A 149 7.20 -4.39 -7.91
N ALA A 150 7.70 -4.83 -9.07
CA ALA A 150 7.83 -3.96 -10.24
C ALA A 150 6.47 -3.46 -10.74
N SER A 151 5.44 -4.30 -10.67
CA SER A 151 4.07 -3.92 -11.04
C SER A 151 3.51 -2.88 -10.07
N ILE A 152 3.58 -3.13 -8.75
CA ILE A 152 3.12 -2.18 -7.72
C ILE A 152 3.85 -0.83 -7.86
N GLU A 153 5.19 -0.86 -7.97
CA GLU A 153 6.00 0.36 -8.15
C GLU A 153 5.56 1.12 -9.41
N HIS A 154 5.40 0.41 -10.53
CA HIS A 154 4.99 1.04 -11.77
C HIS A 154 3.56 1.59 -11.69
N PHE A 155 2.64 0.94 -10.97
CA PHE A 155 1.28 1.43 -10.79
C PHE A 155 1.23 2.76 -10.01
N LEU A 156 2.15 2.95 -9.06
CA LEU A 156 2.28 4.19 -8.29
C LEU A 156 2.89 5.35 -9.10
N ASP A 157 3.73 5.06 -10.10
CA ASP A 157 4.41 6.07 -10.93
C ASP A 157 3.73 6.31 -12.29
N SER A 158 2.97 5.34 -12.79
CA SER A 158 2.44 5.34 -14.16
C SER A 158 1.24 6.27 -14.32
N LYS A 159 1.40 7.27 -15.19
CA LYS A 159 0.31 8.17 -15.62
C LYS A 159 -0.82 7.44 -16.35
N VAL A 160 -0.58 6.23 -16.89
CA VAL A 160 -1.58 5.43 -17.63
C VAL A 160 -2.59 4.78 -16.67
N ILE A 161 -2.15 4.36 -15.49
CA ILE A 161 -2.98 3.81 -14.40
C ILE A 161 -3.57 4.95 -13.55
N GLN A 162 -3.30 6.19 -13.95
CA GLN A 162 -3.81 7.40 -13.33
C GLN A 162 -4.78 8.14 -14.26
N SER A 163 -5.10 7.57 -15.43
CA SER A 163 -6.21 8.04 -16.26
C SER A 163 -7.56 7.72 -15.58
N ASP A 164 -8.65 8.32 -16.04
CA ASP A 164 -9.98 8.01 -15.51
C ASP A 164 -10.51 6.61 -15.94
N GLU A 165 -9.74 5.88 -16.75
CA GLU A 165 -10.14 4.58 -17.30
C GLU A 165 -9.69 3.39 -16.44
N ILE A 166 -8.56 3.50 -15.72
CA ILE A 166 -7.99 2.41 -14.91
C ILE A 166 -7.51 3.02 -13.58
N GLY A 167 -8.12 2.65 -12.46
CA GLY A 167 -7.67 3.06 -11.13
C GLY A 167 -6.62 2.12 -10.52
N TYR A 168 -5.85 2.59 -9.54
CA TYR A 168 -4.81 1.81 -8.85
C TYR A 168 -5.34 0.50 -8.23
N GLU A 169 -6.46 0.58 -7.51
CA GLU A 169 -7.11 -0.59 -6.91
C GLU A 169 -7.48 -1.63 -7.97
N PHE A 170 -8.10 -1.18 -9.07
CA PHE A 170 -8.46 -2.07 -10.18
C PHE A 170 -7.22 -2.71 -10.82
N ALA A 171 -6.14 -1.94 -11.03
CA ALA A 171 -4.89 -2.47 -11.59
C ALA A 171 -4.28 -3.56 -10.68
N LEU A 172 -4.29 -3.36 -9.36
CA LEU A 172 -3.83 -4.38 -8.40
C LEU A 172 -4.69 -5.65 -8.43
N GLN A 173 -6.01 -5.50 -8.47
CA GLN A 173 -6.92 -6.64 -8.57
C GLN A 173 -6.67 -7.42 -9.87
N GLN A 174 -6.54 -6.73 -11.01
CA GLN A 174 -6.26 -7.36 -12.29
C GLN A 174 -4.90 -8.06 -12.32
N MET A 175 -3.85 -7.44 -11.77
CA MET A 175 -2.55 -8.08 -11.59
C MET A 175 -2.69 -9.38 -10.80
N MET A 176 -3.42 -9.35 -9.68
CA MET A 176 -3.59 -10.52 -8.83
C MET A 176 -4.41 -11.62 -9.51
N ASP A 177 -5.46 -11.26 -10.24
CA ASP A 177 -6.26 -12.21 -11.02
C ASP A 177 -5.39 -12.95 -12.06
N ILE A 178 -4.56 -12.20 -12.80
CA ILE A 178 -3.64 -12.76 -13.81
C ILE A 178 -2.60 -13.69 -13.17
N LEU A 179 -1.97 -13.24 -12.06
CA LEU A 179 -0.97 -14.04 -11.36
C LEU A 179 -1.58 -15.33 -10.80
N MET A 180 -2.74 -15.23 -10.14
CA MET A 180 -3.42 -16.39 -9.56
C MET A 180 -3.88 -17.38 -10.62
N ALA A 181 -4.43 -16.91 -11.74
CA ALA A 181 -4.78 -17.78 -12.85
C ALA A 181 -3.56 -18.55 -13.43
N GLY A 182 -2.37 -17.94 -13.38
CA GLY A 182 -1.14 -18.59 -13.83
C GLY A 182 -0.53 -19.59 -12.84
N ILE A 183 -0.71 -19.38 -11.53
CA ILE A 183 -0.03 -20.16 -10.48
C ILE A 183 -0.94 -21.10 -9.68
N GLN A 184 -2.25 -20.93 -9.73
CA GLN A 184 -3.18 -21.81 -9.00
C GLN A 184 -3.23 -23.19 -9.66
N THR A 185 -3.26 -24.24 -8.85
CA THR A 185 -3.45 -25.61 -9.34
C THR A 185 -4.90 -25.83 -9.77
N THR A 186 -5.11 -26.46 -10.93
CA THR A 186 -6.47 -26.82 -11.40
C THR A 186 -6.83 -28.25 -10.98
N GLU A 187 -8.12 -28.56 -10.89
CA GLU A 187 -8.60 -29.91 -10.53
C GLU A 187 -8.06 -31.01 -11.47
N GLU A 188 -7.70 -30.66 -12.71
CA GLU A 188 -7.12 -31.58 -13.71
C GLU A 188 -5.66 -31.97 -13.42
N GLU A 189 -4.94 -31.22 -12.59
CA GLU A 189 -3.52 -31.47 -12.27
C GLU A 189 -3.32 -32.27 -10.97
N VAL A 190 -4.41 -32.54 -10.24
CA VAL A 190 -4.41 -33.25 -8.94
C VAL A 190 -4.85 -34.72 -9.09
N ALA A 191 -5.23 -35.15 -10.30
CA ALA A 191 -5.59 -36.53 -10.65
C ALA A 191 -4.38 -37.33 -11.17
#